data_AF-D5ALT9-F1
#
_entry.id   AF-D5ALT9-F1
#
_cell.length_a   1.000
_cell.length_b   1.000
_cell.length_c   1.000
_cell.angle_alpha   90.00
_cell.angle_beta   90.00
_cell.angle_gamma   90.00
#
_symmetry.space_group_name_H-M   'P 1'
#
loop_
_entity.id
_entity.type
_entity.pdbx_description
1 polymer ?
#
loop_
_entity_poly.entity_id
_entity_poly.type
_entity_poly.pdbx_seq_one_letter_code
_entity_poly.pdbx_strand_id
1 'polypeptide(L)'
;MFYVIVLYLLLSLGLLFGAAELERRAIVARRRGPNGRAMLLSLLISAVGSLVVLVIGGFAEGWIYILHILGGSILYHGIMGISLVHGLQEVSARTARERLPARA
;
A
#
# COMPACT_ATOMS: atom_id res chain seq x y z
N MET A 1 -1.13 22.90 6.83
CA MET A 1 -1.01 21.61 6.11
C MET A 1 -0.61 20.38 6.92
N PHE A 2 0.20 20.49 7.99
CA PHE A 2 0.71 19.34 8.74
C PHE A 2 -0.34 18.28 9.14
N TYR A 3 -1.43 18.69 9.79
CA TYR A 3 -2.47 17.76 10.22
C TYR A 3 -3.15 17.02 9.05
N VAL A 4 -3.28 17.66 7.89
CA VAL A 4 -3.86 17.04 6.68
C VAL A 4 -2.95 15.93 6.18
N ILE A 5 -1.64 16.18 6.13
CA ILE A 5 -0.63 15.19 5.73
C ILE A 5 -0.61 14.02 6.72
N VAL A 6 -0.61 14.30 8.03
CA VAL A 6 -0.63 13.27 9.07
C VAL A 6 -1.89 12.41 8.97
N LEU A 7 -3.06 13.03 8.83
CA LEU A 7 -4.32 12.31 8.71
C LEU A 7 -4.33 11.42 7.46
N TYR A 8 -3.91 11.97 6.32
CA TYR A 8 -3.75 11.20 5.09
C TYR A 8 -2.80 10.01 5.28
N LEU A 9 -1.63 10.24 5.90
CA LEU A 9 -0.65 9.19 6.12
C LEU A 9 -1.22 8.06 6.98
N LEU A 10 -1.89 8.39 8.08
CA LEU A 10 -2.52 7.41 8.96
C LEU A 10 -3.61 6.60 8.24
N LEU A 11 -4.49 7.27 7.48
CA LEU A 11 -5.53 6.62 6.69
C LEU A 11 -4.93 5.72 5.61
N SER A 12 -3.91 6.21 4.91
CA SER A 12 -3.18 5.47 3.89
C SER A 12 -2.51 4.22 4.46
N LEU A 13 -1.78 4.35 5.56
CA LEU A 13 -1.14 3.21 6.23
C LEU A 13 -2.18 2.20 6.72
N GLY A 14 -3.27 2.65 7.33
CA GLY A 14 -4.35 1.77 7.77
C GLY A 14 -4.98 0.99 6.60
N LEU A 15 -5.20 1.66 5.48
CA LEU A 15 -5.78 1.07 4.28
C LEU A 15 -4.82 0.08 3.60
N LEU A 16 -3.54 0.43 3.47
CA LEU A 16 -2.52 -0.41 2.84
C LEU A 16 -2.20 -1.64 3.69
N PHE A 17 -1.92 -1.46 5.00
CA PHE A 17 -1.64 -2.58 5.90
C PHE A 17 -2.88 -3.43 6.15
N GLY A 18 -4.08 -2.82 6.23
CA GLY A 18 -5.33 -3.56 6.31
C GLY A 18 -5.54 -4.46 5.09
N ALA A 19 -5.33 -3.95 3.88
CA ALA A 19 -5.41 -4.75 2.67
C ALA A 19 -4.36 -5.87 2.60
N ALA A 20 -3.10 -5.55 2.95
CA ALA A 20 -2.03 -6.55 3.01
C ALA A 20 -2.34 -7.66 4.03
N GLU A 21 -2.92 -7.32 5.18
CA GLU A 21 -3.33 -8.27 6.20
C GLU A 21 -4.46 -9.19 5.71
N LEU A 22 -5.45 -8.64 4.99
CA LEU A 22 -6.53 -9.44 4.40
C LEU A 22 -6.01 -10.43 3.36
N GLU A 23 -5.10 -9.99 2.48
CA GLU A 23 -4.46 -10.86 1.48
C GLU A 23 -3.60 -11.94 2.16
N ARG A 24 -2.75 -11.55 3.12
CA ARG A 24 -1.91 -12.47 3.91
C ARG A 24 -2.76 -13.56 4.57
N ARG A 25 -3.87 -13.18 5.23
CA ARG A 25 -4.79 -14.15 5.87
C ARG A 25 -5.40 -15.10 4.86
N ALA A 26 -5.81 -14.60 3.70
CA ALA A 26 -6.40 -15.43 2.64
C ALA A 26 -5.39 -16.45 2.08
N ILE A 27 -4.14 -16.03 1.87
CA ILE A 27 -3.03 -16.87 1.41
C ILE A 27 -2.72 -17.95 2.44
N VAL A 28 -2.49 -17.57 3.71
CA VAL A 28 -2.16 -18.52 4.79
C VAL A 28 -3.30 -19.50 5.05
N ALA A 29 -4.56 -19.02 5.06
CA ALA A 29 -5.73 -19.87 5.22
C ALA A 29 -6.10 -20.67 3.96
N ARG A 30 -5.34 -20.52 2.87
CA ARG A 30 -5.53 -21.21 1.58
C ARG A 30 -6.93 -21.04 0.98
N ARG A 31 -7.63 -19.95 1.33
CA ARG A 31 -8.98 -19.66 0.83
C ARG A 31 -8.96 -19.07 -0.57
N ARG A 32 -7.94 -18.28 -0.88
CA ARG A 32 -7.68 -17.70 -2.19
C ARG A 32 -6.18 -17.70 -2.44
N GLY A 33 -5.77 -17.98 -3.67
CA GLY A 33 -4.40 -17.71 -4.10
C GLY A 33 -4.10 -16.21 -4.09
N PRO A 34 -2.82 -15.81 -4.18
CA PRO A 34 -2.43 -14.40 -4.26
C PRO A 34 -3.03 -13.76 -5.52
N ASN A 35 -4.15 -13.04 -5.37
CA ASN A 35 -4.78 -12.31 -6.47
C ASN A 35 -4.45 -10.81 -6.43
N GLY A 36 -3.99 -10.31 -5.27
CA GLY A 36 -3.55 -8.93 -5.08
C GLY A 36 -4.64 -7.88 -5.27
N ARG A 37 -5.92 -8.27 -5.34
CA ARG A 37 -7.01 -7.34 -5.67
C ARG A 37 -7.24 -6.32 -4.56
N ALA A 38 -7.22 -6.76 -3.29
CA ALA A 38 -7.39 -5.84 -2.17
C ALA A 38 -6.19 -4.87 -2.11
N MET A 39 -4.99 -5.37 -2.40
CA MET A 39 -3.75 -4.60 -2.42
C MET A 39 -3.73 -3.56 -3.57
N LEU A 40 -4.18 -3.94 -4.76
CA LEU A 40 -4.30 -3.03 -5.91
C LEU A 40 -5.33 -1.92 -5.65
N LEU A 41 -6.50 -2.29 -5.12
CA LEU A 41 -7.53 -1.32 -4.78
C LEU A 41 -7.06 -0.36 -3.70
N SER A 42 -6.33 -0.86 -2.69
CA SER A 42 -5.82 -0.01 -1.62
C SER A 42 -4.75 0.97 -2.12
N LEU A 43 -3.82 0.53 -2.96
CA LEU A 43 -2.84 1.43 -3.60
C LEU A 43 -3.52 2.50 -4.46
N LEU A 44 -4.53 2.12 -5.25
CA LEU A 44 -5.27 3.06 -6.07
C LEU A 44 -5.99 4.11 -5.22
N ILE A 45 -6.72 3.69 -4.18
CA ILE A 45 -7.44 4.60 -3.28
C ILE A 45 -6.45 5.53 -2.57
N SER A 46 -5.32 4.99 -2.10
CA SER A 46 -4.25 5.77 -1.47
C SER A 46 -3.69 6.83 -2.43
N ALA A 47 -3.37 6.45 -3.66
CA ALA A 47 -2.83 7.36 -4.66
C ALA A 47 -3.83 8.44 -5.06
N VAL A 48 -5.12 8.11 -5.21
CA VAL A 48 -6.16 9.12 -5.46
C VAL A 48 -6.31 10.06 -4.25
N GLY A 49 -6.26 9.52 -3.03
CA GLY A 49 -6.28 10.32 -1.81
C GLY A 49 -5.11 11.30 -1.72
N SER A 50 -3.92 10.92 -2.19
CA SER A 50 -2.75 11.80 -2.19
C SER A 50 -2.88 12.95 -3.18
N LEU A 51 -3.57 12.74 -4.31
CA LEU A 51 -3.89 13.82 -5.25
C LEU A 51 -4.83 14.85 -4.60
N VAL A 52 -5.76 14.42 -3.75
CA VAL A 52 -6.61 15.35 -2.98
C VAL A 52 -5.77 16.18 -2.01
N VAL A 53 -4.83 15.55 -1.29
CA VAL A 53 -3.89 16.27 -0.40
C VAL A 53 -3.04 17.27 -1.19
N LEU A 54 -2.60 16.90 -2.38
CA LEU A 54 -1.82 17.75 -3.28
C LEU A 54 -2.61 18.97 -3.73
N VAL A 55 -3.88 18.81 -4.12
CA VAL A 55 -4.77 19.93 -4.48
C VAL A 55 -5.00 20.85 -3.29
N ILE A 56 -5.31 20.29 -2.12
CA ILE A 56 -5.50 21.06 -0.87
C ILE A 56 -4.22 21.85 -0.51
N GLY A 57 -3.06 21.21 -0.60
CA GLY A 57 -1.77 21.85 -0.33
C GLY A 57 -1.44 22.95 -1.32
N GLY A 58 -1.75 22.76 -2.60
CA GLY A 58 -1.58 23.78 -3.62
C GLY A 58 -2.43 25.03 -3.38
N PHE A 59 -3.67 24.85 -2.95
CA PHE A 59 -4.55 25.97 -2.58
C PHE A 59 -4.09 26.69 -1.30
N ALA A 60 -3.58 25.96 -0.31
CA ALA A 60 -3.24 26.52 0.99
C ALA A 60 -1.83 27.15 1.05
N GLU A 61 -0.85 26.57 0.36
CA GLU A 61 0.58 26.89 0.51
C GLU A 61 1.24 27.27 -0.83
N GLY A 62 0.49 27.24 -1.94
CA GLY A 62 0.95 27.64 -3.27
C GLY A 62 1.59 26.54 -4.12
N TRP A 63 1.94 26.89 -5.36
CA TRP A 63 2.33 25.91 -6.40
C TRP A 63 3.66 25.20 -6.13
N ILE A 64 4.62 25.83 -5.43
CA ILE A 64 5.90 25.19 -5.09
C ILE A 64 5.67 24.05 -4.09
N TYR A 65 4.69 24.20 -3.20
CA TYR A 65 4.34 23.17 -2.22
C TYR A 65 3.80 21.90 -2.89
N ILE A 66 3.11 22.05 -4.03
CA ILE A 66 2.65 20.93 -4.86
C ILE A 66 3.82 20.03 -5.27
N LEU A 67 4.96 20.60 -5.66
CA LEU A 67 6.13 19.81 -6.08
C LEU A 67 6.68 18.94 -4.94
N HIS A 68 6.67 19.46 -3.72
CA HIS A 68 7.11 18.72 -2.54
C HIS A 68 6.15 17.57 -2.21
N ILE A 69 4.84 17.84 -2.21
CA ILE A 69 3.82 16.80 -1.99
C ILE A 69 3.89 15.74 -3.09
N LEU A 70 4.01 16.16 -4.36
CA LEU A 70 4.06 15.24 -5.49
C LEU A 70 5.29 14.32 -5.41
N GLY A 71 6.47 14.90 -5.21
CA GLY A 71 7.72 14.15 -5.05
C GLY A 71 7.66 13.19 -3.87
N GLY A 72 7.20 13.67 -2.71
CA GLY A 72 7.01 12.83 -1.53
C GLY A 72 5.98 11.72 -1.75
N SER A 73 4.88 12.00 -2.46
CA SER A 73 3.83 11.02 -2.75
C SER A 73 4.30 9.92 -3.70
N ILE A 74 5.07 10.26 -4.74
CA ILE A 74 5.66 9.29 -5.66
C ILE A 74 6.60 8.35 -4.89
N LEU A 75 7.50 8.90 -4.08
CA LEU A 75 8.43 8.11 -3.27
C LEU A 75 7.68 7.20 -2.29
N TYR A 76 6.70 7.75 -1.58
CA TYR A 76 5.90 7.01 -0.62
C TYR A 76 5.18 5.81 -1.27
N HIS A 77 4.43 6.03 -2.36
CA HIS A 77 3.70 4.95 -3.02
C HIS A 77 4.61 3.95 -3.72
N GLY A 78 5.71 4.42 -4.31
CA GLY A 78 6.71 3.54 -4.92
C GLY A 78 7.31 2.58 -3.89
N ILE A 79 7.80 3.10 -2.77
CA ILE A 79 8.39 2.28 -1.70
C ILE A 79 7.33 1.35 -1.10
N MET A 80 6.17 1.89 -0.70
CA MET A 80 5.12 1.08 -0.06
C MET A 80 4.58 -0.01 -1.00
N GLY A 81 4.35 0.32 -2.27
CA GLY A 81 3.88 -0.63 -3.27
C GLY A 81 4.85 -1.80 -3.45
N ILE A 82 6.14 -1.49 -3.64
CA ILE A 82 7.18 -2.52 -3.78
C ILE A 82 7.27 -3.38 -2.51
N SER A 83 7.38 -2.76 -1.33
CA SER A 83 7.53 -3.48 -0.07
C SER A 83 6.37 -4.42 0.23
N LEU A 84 5.13 -3.97 0.03
CA LEU A 84 3.94 -4.78 0.32
C LEU A 84 3.75 -5.92 -0.69
N VAL A 85 4.01 -5.68 -1.98
CA VAL A 85 3.95 -6.73 -3.00
C VAL A 85 5.01 -7.79 -2.74
N HIS A 86 6.26 -7.40 -2.46
CA HIS A 86 7.32 -8.35 -2.11
C HIS A 86 6.98 -9.15 -0.85
N GLY A 87 6.47 -8.49 0.20
CA GLY A 87 6.05 -9.19 1.42
C GLY A 87 4.96 -10.24 1.16
N LEU A 88 3.95 -9.92 0.35
CA LEU A 88 2.90 -10.87 -0.02
C LEU A 88 3.43 -12.03 -0.88
N GLN A 89 4.34 -11.74 -1.81
CA GLN A 89 5.00 -12.77 -2.62
C GLN A 89 5.83 -13.73 -1.77
N GLU A 90 6.58 -13.21 -0.80
CA GLU A 90 7.37 -14.02 0.13
C GLU A 90 6.48 -14.93 0.97
N VAL A 91 5.39 -14.40 1.54
CA VAL A 91 4.40 -15.20 2.29
C VAL A 91 3.81 -16.28 1.40
N SER A 92 3.41 -15.95 0.18
CA SER A 92 2.85 -16.92 -0.77
C SER A 92 3.86 -18.04 -1.10
N ALA A 93 5.13 -17.69 -1.36
CA ALA A 93 6.17 -18.67 -1.65
C ALA A 93 6.43 -19.58 -0.46
N ARG A 94 6.44 -19.04 0.76
CA ARG A 94 6.62 -19.80 2.01
C ARG A 94 5.47 -20.81 2.21
N THR A 95 4.23 -20.34 2.13
CA THR A 95 3.03 -21.21 2.27
C THR A 95 2.94 -22.28 1.17
N ALA A 96 3.47 -21.99 -0.02
CA ALA A 96 3.57 -22.97 -1.11
C ALA A 96 4.65 -24.03 -0.84
N ARG A 97 5.81 -23.66 -0.27
CA ARG A 97 6.87 -24.62 0.10
C ARG A 97 6.42 -25.58 1.20
N GLU A 98 5.71 -25.09 2.21
CA GLU A 98 5.11 -25.91 3.27
C GLU A 98 4.11 -26.96 2.73
N ARG A 99 3.60 -26.79 1.51
CA ARG A 99 2.71 -27.75 0.85
C ARG A 99 3.47 -28.94 0.25
N LEU A 100 4.74 -28.78 -0.12
CA LEU A 100 5.51 -29.86 -0.71
C LEU A 100 6.00 -30.77 0.43
N PRO A 101 5.74 -32.09 0.38
CA PRO A 101 6.33 -33.01 1.35
C PRO A 101 7.85 -32.84 1.29
N ALA A 102 8.51 -32.82 2.46
CA ALA A 102 9.96 -32.90 2.52
C ALA A 102 10.36 -34.09 1.66
N ARG A 103 11.06 -33.84 0.54
CA ARG A 103 11.56 -34.92 -0.31
C ARG A 103 12.50 -35.72 0.56
N ALA A 104 12.05 -36.91 0.97
CA ALA A 104 12.84 -37.94 1.61
C ALA A 104 13.90 -38.46 0.63
#